data_AF-A0A3B8U2Q7-F1
#
_entry.id   AF-A0A3B8U2Q7-F1
#
_cell.length_a   1.000
_cell.length_b   1.000
_cell.length_c   1.000
_cell.angle_alpha   90.00
_cell.angle_beta   90.00
_cell.angle_gamma   90.00
#
_symmetry.space_group_name_H-M   'P 1'
#
loop_
_entity.id
_entity.type
_entity.pdbx_description
1 polymer ?
#
loop_
_entity_poly.entity_id
_entity_poly.type
_entity_poly.pdbx_seq_one_letter_code
_entity_poly.pdbx_strand_id
1 'polypeptide(L)'
;MIYRKRVFIVCLLLSVLAGSLLPAQTVSASAAASAVAADTAGKPGKVALTSVSSDAYNRITVSWKKVRGATSYRVYYRASNASKWTRIAVVSASAAQYTHVSSKSFPISVGKDYCYTVRAYSSKSRLLGDYNRKGLMTRTIPNKVTLRSAVWNTAGTAVTVTWKKAGGASYYRIYRRTPSSPKWRSIGSVSSDKVQFVDRNPVEGEENSYSVRTCHLTPRVPGKFSAAMTAVSRAKSEDERTADLLQNTATASRTKQIILVVDHNLSFWEKTERGTWAKKLSVYCGYGQNGLNDDRHEGDKTTPIGSFRILHGFGTAENPGSTMQYRRITRNSYWSGEYSTYNQWVESVRPVAGEHLIDYYQYKYAMAIGFNRNPTVYKKGSAIFLHCKSYDHWHTAGCVSVEESVMKKLLQMSRNGVYMIIVKEQNDIASY
;
A
#
# COMPACT_ATOMS: atom_id res chain seq x y z
N MET A 1 11.78 16.41 28.76
CA MET A 1 10.47 16.38 28.06
C MET A 1 10.46 15.17 27.12
N ILE A 2 9.95 14.02 27.57
CA ILE A 2 9.86 12.80 26.75
C ILE A 2 8.45 12.22 26.97
N TYR A 3 7.62 12.26 25.93
CA TYR A 3 6.30 11.61 25.95
C TYR A 3 6.47 10.16 25.48
N ARG A 4 6.28 9.21 26.40
CA ARG A 4 6.15 7.77 26.09
C ARG A 4 4.67 7.40 25.91
N LYS A 5 4.47 6.50 24.94
CA LYS A 5 3.21 5.88 24.48
C LYS A 5 2.34 5.32 25.61
N ARG A 6 1.03 5.55 25.53
CA ARG A 6 0.00 4.90 26.37
C ARG A 6 -0.49 3.61 25.73
N VAL A 7 -0.40 2.51 26.49
CA VAL A 7 -1.13 1.25 26.30
C VAL A 7 -2.30 1.27 27.27
N PHE A 8 -3.53 1.11 26.79
CA PHE A 8 -4.72 0.96 27.62
C PHE A 8 -4.97 -0.53 27.89
N ILE A 9 -4.82 -0.92 29.15
CA ILE A 9 -5.37 -2.16 29.74
C ILE A 9 -6.64 -1.72 30.48
N VAL A 10 -7.77 -2.36 30.20
CA VAL A 10 -9.03 -2.17 30.95
C VAL A 10 -9.29 -3.41 31.79
N CYS A 11 -9.25 -3.19 33.11
CA CYS A 11 -9.74 -4.08 34.17
C CYS A 11 -11.26 -4.00 34.31
N LEU A 12 -11.88 -5.13 34.66
CA LEU A 12 -13.12 -5.26 35.43
C LEU A 12 -13.18 -6.71 35.94
N LEU A 13 -13.65 -7.09 37.12
CA LEU A 13 -13.87 -6.49 38.45
C LEU A 13 -14.26 -7.73 39.29
N LEU A 14 -13.73 -7.86 40.51
CA LEU A 14 -13.89 -9.03 41.40
C LEU A 14 -14.53 -8.58 42.71
N SER A 15 -15.60 -9.24 43.15
CA SER A 15 -16.10 -9.24 44.54
C SER A 15 -16.92 -10.54 44.79
N VAL A 16 -16.38 -11.51 45.56
CA VAL A 16 -16.53 -11.78 47.03
C VAL A 16 -17.80 -12.60 47.33
N LEU A 17 -17.69 -13.94 47.55
CA LEU A 17 -17.64 -14.69 48.85
C LEU A 17 -18.96 -14.64 49.64
N ALA A 18 -19.51 -15.67 50.29
CA ALA A 18 -19.08 -17.02 50.71
C ALA A 18 -20.32 -17.85 51.09
N GLY A 19 -20.18 -19.18 51.25
CA GLY A 19 -21.21 -20.00 51.92
C GLY A 19 -21.07 -21.49 51.67
N SER A 20 -20.19 -22.15 52.42
CA SER A 20 -19.95 -23.60 52.43
C SER A 20 -21.04 -24.38 53.18
N LEU A 21 -21.48 -25.53 52.65
CA LEU A 21 -21.86 -26.73 53.40
C LEU A 21 -21.96 -27.95 52.46
N LEU A 22 -21.09 -28.94 52.67
CA LEU A 22 -21.22 -30.35 52.28
C LEU A 22 -21.58 -31.15 53.56
N PRO A 23 -21.94 -32.45 53.54
CA PRO A 23 -21.91 -33.44 52.43
C PRO A 23 -23.17 -34.36 52.34
N ALA A 24 -23.29 -35.17 51.29
CA ALA A 24 -23.62 -36.60 51.34
C ALA A 24 -23.77 -37.20 49.93
N GLN A 25 -23.24 -38.41 49.78
CA GLN A 25 -23.14 -39.21 48.55
C GLN A 25 -24.52 -39.71 48.06
N THR A 26 -24.67 -39.87 46.74
CA THR A 26 -25.14 -41.14 46.14
C THR A 26 -24.69 -41.23 44.69
N VAL A 27 -24.22 -42.43 44.35
CA VAL A 27 -23.75 -42.89 43.05
C VAL A 27 -24.91 -42.97 42.05
N SER A 28 -24.72 -42.47 40.82
CA SER A 28 -25.09 -43.20 39.59
C SER A 28 -24.75 -42.37 38.35
N ALA A 29 -23.58 -42.65 37.77
CA ALA A 29 -23.31 -42.32 36.37
C ALA A 29 -24.15 -43.27 35.49
N SER A 30 -25.26 -42.77 34.96
CA SER A 30 -26.02 -43.44 33.89
C SER A 30 -25.50 -42.94 32.55
N ALA A 31 -24.64 -43.73 31.91
CA ALA A 31 -24.25 -43.57 30.52
C ALA A 31 -25.45 -43.82 29.60
N ALA A 32 -25.96 -42.78 28.95
CA ALA A 32 -26.98 -42.93 27.91
C ALA A 32 -26.33 -43.27 26.57
N ALA A 33 -26.39 -44.57 26.28
CA ALA A 33 -26.00 -45.31 25.09
C ALA A 33 -26.13 -44.59 23.72
N SER A 34 -25.03 -44.58 22.98
CA SER A 34 -25.02 -44.49 21.52
C SER A 34 -25.40 -45.87 20.96
N ALA A 35 -26.51 -45.96 20.25
CA ALA A 35 -27.00 -47.22 19.67
C ALA A 35 -26.02 -47.75 18.60
N VAL A 36 -25.13 -48.66 19.02
CA VAL A 36 -24.31 -49.50 18.15
C VAL A 36 -25.06 -50.82 17.98
N ALA A 37 -25.74 -50.98 16.85
CA ALA A 37 -26.28 -52.28 16.48
C ALA A 37 -25.14 -53.17 15.94
N ALA A 38 -24.69 -54.10 16.78
CA ALA A 38 -24.07 -55.39 16.44
C ALA A 38 -25.11 -56.46 16.83
N ASP A 39 -25.24 -57.66 16.28
CA ASP A 39 -24.56 -58.46 15.27
C ASP A 39 -25.61 -59.53 14.90
N THR A 40 -25.89 -59.74 13.62
CA THR A 40 -26.47 -61.01 13.17
C THR A 40 -25.42 -61.62 12.26
N ALA A 41 -24.72 -62.63 12.78
CA ALA A 41 -23.76 -63.47 12.07
C ALA A 41 -22.75 -62.72 11.18
N GLY A 42 -21.87 -61.90 11.77
CA GLY A 42 -20.69 -61.37 11.07
C GLY A 42 -20.99 -60.36 9.95
N LYS A 43 -22.24 -59.92 9.78
CA LYS A 43 -22.65 -58.88 8.83
C LYS A 43 -22.23 -57.49 9.36
N PRO A 44 -21.46 -56.68 8.60
CA PRO A 44 -21.13 -55.31 9.02
C PRO A 44 -22.38 -54.43 9.19
N GLY A 45 -22.34 -53.53 10.18
CA GLY A 45 -23.39 -52.54 10.40
C GLY A 45 -23.57 -51.53 9.26
N LYS A 46 -24.64 -50.73 9.36
CA LYS A 46 -24.96 -49.67 8.39
C LYS A 46 -23.94 -48.53 8.46
N VAL A 47 -23.39 -48.14 7.31
CA VAL A 47 -22.44 -47.01 7.24
C VAL A 47 -23.16 -45.67 7.40
N ALA A 48 -22.70 -44.84 8.34
CA ALA A 48 -23.17 -43.47 8.53
C ALA A 48 -22.31 -42.49 7.71
N LEU A 49 -22.90 -41.90 6.67
CA LEU A 49 -22.26 -40.86 5.87
C LEU A 49 -22.18 -39.55 6.67
N THR A 50 -21.04 -38.86 6.63
CA THR A 50 -20.82 -37.61 7.38
C THR A 50 -20.87 -36.38 6.50
N SER A 51 -20.32 -36.44 5.28
CA SER A 51 -20.34 -35.32 4.35
C SER A 51 -20.14 -35.76 2.91
N VAL A 52 -20.56 -34.89 1.98
CA VAL A 52 -20.21 -34.95 0.56
C VAL A 52 -19.88 -33.53 0.09
N SER A 53 -18.79 -33.36 -0.65
CA SER A 53 -18.35 -32.04 -1.10
C SER A 53 -17.78 -32.06 -2.52
N SER A 54 -18.14 -31.05 -3.30
CA SER A 54 -17.48 -30.71 -4.57
C SER A 54 -16.57 -29.50 -4.31
N ASP A 55 -15.29 -29.78 -4.10
CA ASP A 55 -14.25 -28.77 -3.92
C ASP A 55 -13.58 -28.39 -5.25
N ALA A 56 -13.82 -29.17 -6.31
CA ALA A 56 -13.38 -28.92 -7.66
C ALA A 56 -14.38 -29.44 -8.71
N TYR A 57 -14.19 -28.97 -9.94
CA TYR A 57 -15.07 -29.19 -11.08
C TYR A 57 -15.17 -30.65 -11.54
N ASN A 58 -14.12 -31.44 -11.29
CA ASN A 58 -13.96 -32.80 -11.78
C ASN A 58 -13.75 -33.84 -10.67
N ARG A 59 -14.05 -33.50 -9.41
CA ARG A 59 -14.01 -34.47 -8.31
C ARG A 59 -15.02 -34.18 -7.22
N ILE A 60 -15.40 -35.24 -6.51
CA ILE A 60 -16.31 -35.18 -5.37
C ILE A 60 -15.77 -36.09 -4.28
N THR A 61 -15.71 -35.57 -3.05
CA THR A 61 -15.28 -36.33 -1.88
C THR A 61 -16.48 -36.70 -1.04
N VAL A 62 -16.58 -37.97 -0.66
CA VAL A 62 -17.59 -38.48 0.29
C VAL A 62 -16.89 -39.05 1.51
N SER A 63 -17.41 -38.75 2.69
CA SER A 63 -16.86 -39.16 3.98
C SER A 63 -17.90 -39.88 4.83
N TRP A 64 -17.44 -40.78 5.70
CA TRP A 64 -18.29 -41.62 6.55
C TRP A 64 -17.61 -42.03 7.85
N LYS A 65 -18.41 -42.47 8.82
CA LYS A 65 -17.92 -43.10 10.06
C LYS A 65 -17.58 -44.57 9.80
N LYS A 66 -16.45 -45.03 10.34
CA LYS A 66 -16.02 -46.43 10.24
C LYS A 66 -16.99 -47.35 10.99
N VAL A 67 -17.15 -48.58 10.48
CA VAL A 67 -18.01 -49.62 11.04
C VAL A 67 -17.16 -50.79 11.52
N ARG A 68 -17.42 -51.27 12.74
CA ARG A 68 -16.77 -52.47 13.30
C ARG A 68 -17.10 -53.70 12.45
N GLY A 69 -16.12 -54.58 12.24
CA GLY A 69 -16.28 -55.79 11.42
C GLY A 69 -16.19 -55.56 9.92
N ALA A 70 -16.02 -54.32 9.45
CA ALA A 70 -15.73 -54.05 8.04
C ALA A 70 -14.27 -54.43 7.71
N THR A 71 -14.10 -55.16 6.60
CA THR A 71 -12.80 -55.50 6.00
C THR A 71 -12.49 -54.60 4.80
N SER A 72 -13.52 -54.05 4.16
CA SER A 72 -13.42 -53.01 3.13
C SER A 72 -14.73 -52.22 3.06
N TYR A 73 -14.71 -51.10 2.35
CA TYR A 73 -15.92 -50.38 1.96
C TYR A 73 -16.07 -50.38 0.45
N ARG A 74 -17.29 -50.61 -0.03
CA ARG A 74 -17.66 -50.42 -1.44
C ARG A 74 -18.35 -49.07 -1.56
N VAL A 75 -17.79 -48.19 -2.38
CA VAL A 75 -18.32 -46.84 -2.63
C VAL A 75 -19.12 -46.88 -3.92
N TYR A 76 -20.32 -46.30 -3.86
CA TYR A 76 -21.24 -46.23 -4.99
C TYR A 76 -21.63 -44.79 -5.26
N TYR A 77 -21.88 -44.49 -6.53
CA TYR A 77 -22.46 -43.22 -6.96
C TYR A 77 -23.60 -43.44 -7.96
N ARG A 78 -24.36 -42.37 -8.18
CA ARG A 78 -25.31 -42.23 -9.28
C ARG A 78 -25.50 -40.75 -9.61
N ALA A 79 -25.79 -40.42 -10.86
CA ALA A 79 -26.37 -39.13 -11.20
C ALA A 79 -27.77 -39.00 -10.57
N SER A 80 -28.24 -37.79 -10.25
CA SER A 80 -29.51 -37.62 -9.50
C SER A 80 -30.73 -38.23 -10.20
N ASN A 81 -30.74 -38.26 -11.53
CA ASN A 81 -31.80 -38.83 -12.35
C ASN A 81 -31.65 -40.35 -12.58
N ALA A 82 -30.56 -40.98 -12.12
CA ALA A 82 -30.34 -42.40 -12.31
C ALA A 82 -30.93 -43.21 -11.14
N SER A 83 -31.66 -44.27 -11.45
CA SER A 83 -32.24 -45.17 -10.44
C SER A 83 -31.22 -46.17 -9.88
N LYS A 84 -30.22 -46.55 -10.69
CA LYS A 84 -29.23 -47.60 -10.36
C LYS A 84 -27.96 -47.03 -9.72
N TRP A 85 -27.52 -47.67 -8.63
CA TRP A 85 -26.23 -47.41 -8.01
C TRP A 85 -25.10 -48.09 -8.79
N THR A 86 -24.04 -47.33 -9.08
CA THR A 86 -22.82 -47.84 -9.74
C THR A 86 -21.67 -47.86 -8.75
N ARG A 87 -20.98 -48.99 -8.63
CA ARG A 87 -19.80 -49.11 -7.76
C ARG A 87 -18.61 -48.44 -8.43
N ILE A 88 -17.95 -47.51 -7.74
CA ILE A 88 -16.79 -46.77 -8.26
C ILE A 88 -15.48 -47.19 -7.61
N ALA A 89 -15.54 -47.72 -6.38
CA ALA A 89 -14.34 -48.13 -5.67
C ALA A 89 -14.62 -49.20 -4.62
N VAL A 90 -13.57 -49.92 -4.29
CA VAL A 90 -13.43 -50.69 -3.06
C VAL A 90 -12.22 -50.11 -2.32
N VAL A 91 -12.43 -49.66 -1.09
CA VAL A 91 -11.37 -49.06 -0.26
C VAL A 91 -11.16 -49.88 1.01
N SER A 92 -10.01 -49.74 1.65
CA SER A 92 -9.65 -50.48 2.85
C SER A 92 -10.59 -50.20 4.03
N ALA A 93 -10.60 -51.10 5.03
CA ALA A 93 -11.34 -50.89 6.29
C ALA A 93 -10.89 -49.64 7.07
N SER A 94 -9.67 -49.15 6.84
CA SER A 94 -9.14 -47.96 7.49
C SER A 94 -9.59 -46.65 6.83
N ALA A 95 -10.17 -46.71 5.63
CA ALA A 95 -10.68 -45.52 4.94
C ALA A 95 -11.92 -44.95 5.64
N ALA A 96 -11.95 -43.62 5.78
CA ALA A 96 -13.11 -42.86 6.25
C ALA A 96 -13.62 -41.87 5.19
N GLN A 97 -12.97 -41.83 4.02
CA GLN A 97 -13.34 -40.98 2.91
C GLN A 97 -12.87 -41.58 1.57
N TYR A 98 -13.49 -41.14 0.49
CA TYR A 98 -13.07 -41.44 -0.88
C TYR A 98 -13.32 -40.25 -1.79
N THR A 99 -12.35 -39.96 -2.66
CA THR A 99 -12.47 -38.91 -3.68
C THR A 99 -12.72 -39.54 -5.04
N HIS A 100 -13.94 -39.37 -5.55
CA HIS A 100 -14.28 -39.73 -6.92
C HIS A 100 -13.71 -38.66 -7.86
N VAL A 101 -12.68 -39.01 -8.63
CA VAL A 101 -12.12 -38.17 -9.70
C VAL A 101 -12.73 -38.57 -11.04
N SER A 102 -13.16 -37.58 -11.82
CA SER A 102 -13.75 -37.79 -13.14
C SER A 102 -12.85 -38.61 -14.04
N SER A 103 -13.42 -39.61 -14.68
CA SER A 103 -12.74 -40.47 -15.66
C SER A 103 -13.67 -40.79 -16.83
N LYS A 104 -13.17 -41.47 -17.85
CA LYS A 104 -14.02 -41.96 -18.97
C LYS A 104 -15.11 -42.92 -18.47
N SER A 105 -14.76 -43.80 -17.53
CA SER A 105 -15.69 -44.80 -16.98
C SER A 105 -16.68 -44.22 -15.97
N PHE A 106 -16.26 -43.16 -15.26
CA PHE A 106 -17.06 -42.49 -14.25
C PHE A 106 -16.95 -40.97 -14.42
N PRO A 107 -17.67 -40.40 -15.41
CA PRO A 107 -17.55 -38.99 -15.74
C PRO A 107 -18.25 -38.10 -14.70
N ILE A 108 -17.64 -36.95 -14.42
CA ILE A 108 -18.21 -35.88 -13.62
C ILE A 108 -18.28 -34.63 -14.49
N SER A 109 -19.51 -34.14 -14.70
CA SER A 109 -19.80 -32.91 -15.43
C SER A 109 -20.22 -31.80 -14.48
N VAL A 110 -19.70 -30.59 -14.71
CA VAL A 110 -19.98 -29.39 -13.92
C VAL A 110 -21.45 -29.04 -13.92
N GLY A 111 -21.96 -28.64 -12.76
CA GLY A 111 -23.35 -28.24 -12.54
C GLY A 111 -24.34 -29.40 -12.46
N LYS A 112 -23.88 -30.65 -12.54
CA LYS A 112 -24.70 -31.84 -12.34
C LYS A 112 -24.67 -32.30 -10.89
N ASP A 113 -25.77 -32.93 -10.47
CA ASP A 113 -25.97 -33.49 -9.14
C ASP A 113 -25.57 -34.96 -9.12
N TYR A 114 -24.72 -35.32 -8.16
CA TYR A 114 -24.29 -36.70 -7.94
C TYR A 114 -24.58 -37.10 -6.51
N CYS A 115 -25.07 -38.34 -6.36
CA CYS A 115 -25.42 -38.92 -5.09
C CYS A 115 -24.50 -40.09 -4.77
N TYR A 116 -24.09 -40.21 -3.52
CA TYR A 116 -23.13 -41.20 -3.04
C TYR A 116 -23.67 -42.01 -1.87
N THR A 117 -23.30 -43.29 -1.83
CA THR A 117 -23.54 -44.15 -0.69
C THR A 117 -22.40 -45.15 -0.52
N VAL A 118 -22.26 -45.69 0.67
CA VAL A 118 -21.15 -46.57 1.05
C VAL A 118 -21.69 -47.80 1.77
N ARG A 119 -21.17 -48.97 1.41
CA ARG A 119 -21.48 -50.24 2.07
C ARG A 119 -20.22 -50.82 2.68
N ALA A 120 -20.28 -51.15 3.97
CA ALA A 120 -19.25 -51.96 4.60
C ALA A 120 -19.34 -53.41 4.08
N TYR A 121 -18.20 -54.05 3.89
CA TYR A 121 -18.08 -55.45 3.47
C TYR A 121 -17.20 -56.21 4.46
N SER A 122 -17.60 -57.42 4.83
CA SER A 122 -16.76 -58.35 5.62
C SER A 122 -16.38 -59.53 4.74
N SER A 123 -15.07 -59.77 4.57
CA SER A 123 -14.58 -60.98 3.90
C SER A 123 -14.84 -62.23 4.74
N LYS A 124 -14.93 -62.10 6.07
CA LYS A 124 -15.20 -63.22 6.99
C LYS A 124 -16.59 -63.81 6.77
N SER A 125 -17.62 -62.96 6.73
CA SER A 125 -19.00 -63.41 6.47
C SER A 125 -19.36 -63.38 4.98
N ARG A 126 -18.53 -62.76 4.14
CA ARG A 126 -18.80 -62.47 2.71
C ARG A 126 -20.07 -61.63 2.49
N LEU A 127 -20.52 -60.89 3.51
CA LEU A 127 -21.74 -60.09 3.48
C LEU A 127 -21.45 -58.59 3.34
N LEU A 128 -22.40 -57.90 2.68
CA LEU A 128 -22.48 -56.45 2.66
C LEU A 128 -23.43 -55.95 3.75
N GLY A 129 -22.98 -54.95 4.49
CA GLY A 129 -23.83 -54.19 5.40
C GLY A 129 -24.93 -53.42 4.66
N ASP A 130 -25.89 -52.95 5.44
CA ASP A 130 -26.94 -52.05 4.97
C ASP A 130 -26.35 -50.67 4.64
N TYR A 131 -27.10 -49.85 3.91
CA TYR A 131 -26.63 -48.54 3.45
C TYR A 131 -27.70 -47.47 3.51
N ASN A 132 -27.25 -46.22 3.38
CA ASN A 132 -28.13 -45.10 3.16
C ASN A 132 -28.71 -45.16 1.73
N ARG A 133 -29.97 -45.58 1.59
CA ARG A 133 -30.66 -45.69 0.29
C ARG A 133 -30.91 -44.35 -0.40
N LYS A 134 -31.06 -43.26 0.39
CA LYS A 134 -31.15 -41.90 -0.15
C LYS A 134 -29.78 -41.42 -0.63
N GLY A 135 -28.74 -41.74 0.13
CA GLY A 135 -27.36 -41.28 -0.07
C GLY A 135 -27.15 -39.83 0.39
N LEU A 136 -25.96 -39.29 0.14
CA LEU A 136 -25.69 -37.85 0.22
C LEU A 136 -25.49 -37.29 -1.19
N MET A 137 -26.10 -36.14 -1.46
CA MET A 137 -26.08 -35.50 -2.77
C MET A 137 -25.29 -34.20 -2.73
N THR A 138 -24.53 -33.92 -3.78
CA THR A 138 -23.91 -32.62 -4.00
C THR A 138 -24.00 -32.23 -5.47
N ARG A 139 -24.04 -30.91 -5.70
CA ARG A 139 -23.91 -30.33 -7.04
C ARG A 139 -22.44 -30.03 -7.31
N THR A 140 -21.97 -30.43 -8.47
CA THR A 140 -20.62 -30.06 -8.93
C THR A 140 -20.54 -28.58 -9.26
N ILE A 141 -19.49 -27.92 -8.79
CA ILE A 141 -19.26 -26.49 -9.03
C ILE A 141 -17.92 -26.27 -9.73
N PRO A 142 -17.75 -25.17 -10.48
CA PRO A 142 -16.45 -24.79 -11.02
C PRO A 142 -15.41 -24.57 -9.90
N ASN A 143 -14.12 -24.68 -10.24
CA ASN A 143 -13.04 -24.45 -9.29
C ASN A 143 -13.09 -23.03 -8.71
N LYS A 144 -12.72 -22.90 -7.43
CA LYS A 144 -12.51 -21.61 -6.77
C LYS A 144 -11.33 -20.87 -7.44
N VAL A 145 -11.46 -19.55 -7.61
CA VAL A 145 -10.39 -18.70 -8.14
C VAL A 145 -9.34 -18.43 -7.06
N THR A 146 -8.07 -18.41 -7.47
CA THR A 146 -6.95 -17.90 -6.66
C THR A 146 -6.43 -16.63 -7.31
N LEU A 147 -6.61 -15.49 -6.64
CA LEU A 147 -6.06 -14.20 -7.10
C LEU A 147 -4.53 -14.23 -7.04
N ARG A 148 -3.90 -13.52 -7.97
CA ARG A 148 -2.44 -13.32 -8.03
C ARG A 148 -2.07 -11.90 -7.64
N SER A 149 -2.76 -10.90 -8.19
CA SER A 149 -2.51 -9.50 -7.90
C SER A 149 -3.74 -8.64 -8.14
N ALA A 150 -3.78 -7.48 -7.48
CA ALA A 150 -4.66 -6.36 -7.77
C ALA A 150 -3.81 -5.09 -7.66
N VAL A 151 -3.50 -4.46 -8.80
CA VAL A 151 -2.48 -3.39 -8.87
C VAL A 151 -3.01 -2.21 -9.66
N TRP A 152 -2.83 -1.01 -9.12
CA TRP A 152 -3.10 0.23 -9.83
C TRP A 152 -2.15 0.41 -11.01
N ASN A 153 -2.64 0.94 -12.13
CA ASN A 153 -1.76 1.40 -13.20
C ASN A 153 -0.92 2.60 -12.71
N THR A 154 0.15 2.91 -13.44
CA THR A 154 1.06 4.02 -13.08
C THR A 154 0.35 5.37 -13.01
N ALA A 155 -0.72 5.55 -13.79
CA ALA A 155 -1.51 6.79 -13.79
C ALA A 155 -2.49 6.91 -12.62
N GLY A 156 -2.69 5.86 -11.80
CA GLY A 156 -3.65 5.87 -10.68
C GLY A 156 -5.13 5.91 -11.12
N THR A 157 -5.44 5.55 -12.36
CA THR A 157 -6.80 5.64 -12.94
C THR A 157 -7.49 4.29 -13.11
N ALA A 158 -6.76 3.18 -13.02
CA ALA A 158 -7.31 1.85 -13.24
C ALA A 158 -6.62 0.80 -12.36
N VAL A 159 -7.33 -0.27 -12.01
CA VAL A 159 -6.78 -1.42 -11.29
C VAL A 159 -6.86 -2.66 -12.18
N THR A 160 -5.72 -3.34 -12.36
CA THR A 160 -5.67 -4.65 -13.01
C THR A 160 -5.69 -5.75 -11.97
N VAL A 161 -6.72 -6.59 -12.02
CA VAL A 161 -6.87 -7.78 -11.17
C VAL A 161 -6.50 -9.01 -11.98
N THR A 162 -5.58 -9.83 -11.48
CA THR A 162 -5.11 -11.05 -12.15
C THR A 162 -5.30 -12.28 -11.27
N TRP A 163 -5.49 -13.45 -11.90
CA TRP A 163 -5.72 -14.71 -11.18
C TRP A 163 -5.14 -15.94 -11.89
N LYS A 164 -5.15 -17.08 -11.19
CA LYS A 164 -4.84 -18.39 -11.78
C LYS A 164 -6.05 -18.92 -12.54
N LYS A 165 -5.83 -19.55 -13.70
CA LYS A 165 -6.88 -20.24 -14.46
C LYS A 165 -7.56 -21.29 -13.58
N ALA A 166 -8.89 -21.24 -13.51
CA ALA A 166 -9.72 -22.14 -12.73
C ALA A 166 -10.54 -23.05 -13.67
N GLY A 167 -10.48 -24.36 -13.43
CA GLY A 167 -11.18 -25.37 -14.24
C GLY A 167 -12.70 -25.37 -14.06
N GLY A 168 -13.41 -25.78 -15.11
CA GLY A 168 -14.88 -25.89 -15.11
C GLY A 168 -15.64 -24.57 -15.22
N ALA A 169 -14.97 -23.45 -15.51
CA ALA A 169 -15.62 -22.16 -15.68
C ALA A 169 -15.98 -21.89 -17.16
N SER A 170 -17.17 -21.35 -17.39
CA SER A 170 -17.53 -20.71 -18.67
C SER A 170 -17.07 -19.25 -18.70
N TYR A 171 -17.10 -18.56 -17.56
CA TYR A 171 -16.63 -17.18 -17.41
C TYR A 171 -16.27 -16.87 -15.95
N TYR A 172 -15.60 -15.74 -15.74
CA TYR A 172 -15.31 -15.15 -14.43
C TYR A 172 -16.18 -13.93 -14.20
N ARG A 173 -16.68 -13.76 -12.97
CA ARG A 173 -17.35 -12.53 -12.54
C ARG A 173 -16.55 -11.86 -11.44
N ILE A 174 -16.27 -10.58 -11.63
CA ILE A 174 -15.41 -9.77 -10.78
C ILE A 174 -16.28 -8.87 -9.91
N TYR A 175 -15.92 -8.78 -8.65
CA TYR A 175 -16.60 -8.00 -7.63
C TYR A 175 -15.63 -7.03 -6.98
N ARG A 176 -16.15 -5.86 -6.59
CA ARG A 176 -15.45 -4.85 -5.80
C ARG A 176 -16.26 -4.45 -4.58
N ARG A 177 -15.56 -4.08 -3.52
CA ARG A 177 -16.10 -3.33 -2.37
C ARG A 177 -15.06 -2.33 -1.90
N THR A 178 -15.50 -1.31 -1.18
CA THR A 178 -14.66 -0.27 -0.57
C THR A 178 -15.18 0.07 0.82
N PRO A 179 -14.46 0.85 1.65
CA PRO A 179 -14.98 1.35 2.92
C PRO A 179 -16.32 2.10 2.77
N SER A 180 -16.48 2.96 1.76
CA SER A 180 -17.75 3.67 1.52
C SER A 180 -18.85 2.80 0.90
N SER A 181 -18.48 1.72 0.20
CA SER A 181 -19.41 0.74 -0.37
C SER A 181 -19.04 -0.70 0.07
N PRO A 182 -19.35 -1.08 1.32
CA PRO A 182 -18.83 -2.31 1.93
C PRO A 182 -19.45 -3.59 1.36
N LYS A 183 -20.58 -3.49 0.66
CA LYS A 183 -21.24 -4.62 0.00
C LYS A 183 -20.56 -4.93 -1.34
N TRP A 184 -20.28 -6.22 -1.58
CA TRP A 184 -19.72 -6.68 -2.85
C TRP A 184 -20.65 -6.36 -4.03
N ARG A 185 -20.15 -5.60 -5.00
CA ARG A 185 -20.84 -5.28 -6.25
C ARG A 185 -20.12 -5.89 -7.42
N SER A 186 -20.86 -6.49 -8.36
CA SER A 186 -20.24 -6.97 -9.60
C SER A 186 -19.86 -5.79 -10.48
N ILE A 187 -18.60 -5.73 -10.89
CA ILE A 187 -18.07 -4.66 -11.76
C ILE A 187 -17.84 -5.13 -13.20
N GLY A 188 -17.95 -6.43 -13.46
CA GLY A 188 -17.78 -6.97 -14.81
C GLY A 188 -17.70 -8.48 -14.86
N SER A 189 -17.61 -9.01 -16.07
CA SER A 189 -17.38 -10.43 -16.34
C SER A 189 -16.47 -10.59 -17.56
N VAL A 190 -15.65 -11.64 -17.56
CA VAL A 190 -14.75 -11.97 -18.68
C VAL A 190 -14.86 -13.46 -18.98
N SER A 191 -14.65 -13.85 -20.24
CA SER A 191 -14.64 -15.25 -20.68
C SER A 191 -13.56 -16.07 -19.96
N SER A 192 -13.72 -17.40 -19.92
CA SER A 192 -12.84 -18.28 -19.12
C SER A 192 -11.43 -18.46 -19.67
N ASP A 193 -11.14 -17.99 -20.89
CA ASP A 193 -9.79 -17.88 -21.44
C ASP A 193 -9.02 -16.68 -20.86
N LYS A 194 -9.72 -15.70 -20.26
CA LYS A 194 -9.08 -14.55 -19.62
C LYS A 194 -8.73 -14.84 -18.16
N VAL A 195 -7.53 -14.44 -17.77
CA VAL A 195 -7.02 -14.55 -16.39
C VAL A 195 -6.80 -13.19 -15.73
N GLN A 196 -7.38 -12.14 -16.33
CA GLN A 196 -7.29 -10.77 -15.84
C GLN A 196 -8.54 -9.96 -16.16
N PHE A 197 -8.75 -8.89 -15.39
CA PHE A 197 -9.77 -7.86 -15.61
C PHE A 197 -9.22 -6.49 -15.21
N VAL A 198 -9.55 -5.46 -15.97
CA VAL A 198 -9.13 -4.08 -15.69
C VAL A 198 -10.34 -3.27 -15.27
N ASP A 199 -10.39 -2.92 -13.98
CA ASP A 199 -11.33 -1.96 -13.43
C ASP A 199 -10.88 -0.55 -13.82
N ARG A 200 -11.64 0.10 -14.70
CA ARG A 200 -11.35 1.46 -15.19
C ARG A 200 -11.97 2.56 -14.35
N ASN A 201 -12.82 2.19 -13.38
CA ASN A 201 -13.52 3.14 -12.53
C ASN A 201 -13.36 2.74 -11.05
N PRO A 202 -12.13 2.49 -10.56
CA PRO A 202 -11.91 2.25 -9.13
C PRO A 202 -12.31 3.49 -8.34
N VAL A 203 -12.68 3.32 -7.07
CA VAL A 203 -13.03 4.46 -6.21
C VAL A 203 -11.73 5.15 -5.79
N GLU A 204 -11.51 6.36 -6.28
CA GLU A 204 -10.31 7.15 -5.98
C GLU A 204 -10.24 7.49 -4.48
N GLY A 205 -9.02 7.47 -3.91
CA GLY A 205 -8.80 7.75 -2.49
C GLY A 205 -9.22 6.63 -1.52
N GLU A 206 -9.80 5.53 -2.01
CA GLU A 206 -10.27 4.44 -1.17
C GLU A 206 -9.54 3.11 -1.41
N GLU A 207 -9.54 2.26 -0.38
CA GLU A 207 -9.10 0.88 -0.50
C GLU A 207 -10.09 0.05 -1.33
N ASN A 208 -9.71 -0.23 -2.58
CA ASN A 208 -10.52 -1.05 -3.47
C ASN A 208 -10.19 -2.53 -3.25
N SER A 209 -11.13 -3.28 -2.67
CA SER A 209 -11.02 -4.73 -2.47
C SER A 209 -11.72 -5.51 -3.57
N TYR A 210 -11.06 -6.54 -4.10
CA TYR A 210 -11.56 -7.36 -5.21
C TYR A 210 -11.75 -8.82 -4.81
N SER A 211 -12.80 -9.44 -5.35
CA SER A 211 -13.01 -10.88 -5.30
C SER A 211 -13.54 -11.37 -6.65
N VAL A 212 -13.13 -12.57 -7.05
CA VAL A 212 -13.52 -13.16 -8.33
C VAL A 212 -14.14 -14.53 -8.06
N ARG A 213 -15.22 -14.84 -8.76
CA ARG A 213 -15.80 -16.19 -8.78
C ARG A 213 -15.91 -16.71 -10.20
N THR A 214 -15.74 -18.00 -10.34
CA THR A 214 -16.06 -18.75 -11.56
C THR A 214 -17.58 -18.89 -11.70
N CYS A 215 -18.05 -18.99 -12.94
CA CYS A 215 -19.44 -19.29 -13.27
C CYS A 215 -19.48 -20.28 -14.43
N HIS A 216 -20.39 -21.25 -14.36
CA HIS A 216 -20.76 -22.14 -15.46
C HIS A 216 -22.07 -21.65 -16.08
N LEU A 217 -22.20 -21.71 -17.40
CA LEU A 217 -23.40 -21.22 -18.11
C LEU A 217 -24.51 -22.27 -18.23
N THR A 218 -24.16 -23.53 -18.51
CA THR A 218 -25.14 -24.56 -18.87
C THR A 218 -24.88 -25.87 -18.13
N PRO A 219 -25.49 -26.11 -16.95
CA PRO A 219 -26.45 -25.24 -16.27
C PRO A 219 -25.79 -24.05 -15.56
N ARG A 220 -26.58 -23.02 -15.25
CA ARG A 220 -26.06 -21.82 -14.58
C ARG A 220 -25.70 -22.14 -13.13
N VAL A 221 -24.41 -22.27 -12.85
CA VAL A 221 -23.90 -22.62 -11.51
C VAL A 221 -22.75 -21.70 -11.12
N PRO A 222 -22.90 -20.91 -10.04
CA PRO A 222 -21.80 -20.11 -9.53
C PRO A 222 -20.82 -20.98 -8.73
N GLY A 223 -19.53 -20.73 -8.93
CA GLY A 223 -18.47 -21.21 -8.05
C GLY A 223 -18.34 -20.37 -6.78
N LYS A 224 -17.41 -20.77 -5.91
CA LYS A 224 -17.08 -20.04 -4.68
C LYS A 224 -16.31 -18.75 -5.01
N PHE A 225 -16.48 -17.73 -4.17
CA PHE A 225 -15.66 -16.52 -4.20
C PHE A 225 -14.20 -16.84 -3.86
N SER A 226 -13.26 -16.15 -4.51
CA SER A 226 -11.87 -16.10 -4.07
C SER A 226 -11.78 -15.41 -2.71
N ALA A 227 -10.67 -15.64 -2.00
CA ALA A 227 -10.25 -14.70 -0.96
C ALA A 227 -10.18 -13.28 -1.56
N ALA A 228 -10.57 -12.28 -0.78
CA ALA A 228 -10.50 -10.90 -1.19
C ALA A 228 -9.03 -10.45 -1.28
N MET A 229 -8.74 -9.53 -2.19
CA MET A 229 -7.43 -8.89 -2.33
C MET A 229 -7.64 -7.38 -2.50
N THR A 230 -7.03 -6.60 -1.61
CA THR A 230 -7.03 -5.13 -1.71
C THR A 230 -6.01 -4.70 -2.76
N ALA A 231 -6.40 -3.75 -3.61
CA ALA A 231 -5.51 -3.16 -4.58
C ALA A 231 -4.45 -2.33 -3.89
N VAL A 232 -3.19 -2.66 -4.13
CA VAL A 232 -2.05 -1.92 -3.60
C VAL A 232 -1.68 -0.85 -4.62
N SER A 233 -1.64 0.41 -4.18
CA SER A 233 -1.16 1.53 -5.01
C SER A 233 0.35 1.41 -5.21
N ARG A 234 0.86 1.97 -6.32
CA ARG A 234 2.30 2.14 -6.48
C ARG A 234 2.79 3.08 -5.38
N ALA A 235 3.96 2.80 -4.79
CA ALA A 235 4.65 3.79 -3.98
C ALA A 235 4.93 5.04 -4.84
N LYS A 236 4.53 6.21 -4.36
CA LYS A 236 4.91 7.48 -4.98
C LYS A 236 6.44 7.58 -4.97
N SER A 237 7.01 8.03 -6.08
CA SER A 237 8.42 8.43 -6.11
C SER A 237 8.67 9.59 -5.15
N GLU A 238 9.93 9.79 -4.76
CA GLU A 238 10.31 10.93 -3.91
C GLU A 238 9.90 12.27 -4.52
N ASP A 239 10.00 12.39 -5.85
CA ASP A 239 9.59 13.60 -6.58
C ASP A 239 8.08 13.82 -6.56
N GLU A 240 7.28 12.76 -6.72
CA GLU A 240 5.82 12.85 -6.61
C GLU A 240 5.42 13.26 -5.19
N ARG A 241 6.08 12.71 -4.17
CA ARG A 241 5.86 13.11 -2.77
C ARG A 241 6.24 14.56 -2.52
N THR A 242 7.39 15.02 -3.02
CA THR A 242 7.80 16.44 -2.90
C THR A 242 6.81 17.35 -3.61
N ALA A 243 6.37 17.00 -4.81
CA ALA A 243 5.40 17.78 -5.57
C ALA A 243 4.08 17.95 -4.80
N ASP A 244 3.59 16.88 -4.17
CA ASP A 244 2.40 16.93 -3.31
C ASP A 244 2.60 17.81 -2.07
N LEU A 245 3.76 17.72 -1.42
CA LEU A 245 4.06 18.56 -0.26
C LEU A 245 4.13 20.03 -0.67
N LEU A 246 4.85 20.35 -1.75
CA LEU A 246 4.92 21.68 -2.32
C LEU A 246 3.54 22.21 -2.69
N GLN A 247 2.68 21.39 -3.31
CA GLN A 247 1.34 21.79 -3.74
C GLN A 247 0.49 22.35 -2.59
N ASN A 248 0.70 21.85 -1.37
CA ASN A 248 -0.07 22.21 -0.18
C ASN A 248 0.55 23.34 0.64
N THR A 249 1.67 23.91 0.19
CA THR A 249 2.33 25.02 0.90
C THR A 249 1.64 26.36 0.69
N ALA A 250 1.67 27.23 1.71
CA ALA A 250 1.29 28.63 1.57
C ALA A 250 2.19 29.34 0.55
N THR A 251 3.46 28.95 0.46
CA THR A 251 4.43 29.43 -0.53
C THR A 251 3.99 29.14 -1.96
N ALA A 252 3.49 27.93 -2.25
CA ALA A 252 3.03 27.54 -3.59
C ALA A 252 1.78 28.31 -4.08
N SER A 253 1.08 29.01 -3.18
CA SER A 253 0.01 29.95 -3.55
C SER A 253 0.55 31.30 -4.04
N ARG A 254 1.80 31.65 -3.69
CA ARG A 254 2.43 32.97 -3.94
C ARG A 254 3.38 32.97 -5.13
N THR A 255 3.76 31.81 -5.64
CA THR A 255 4.72 31.70 -6.73
C THR A 255 4.47 30.50 -7.64
N LYS A 256 5.06 30.54 -8.84
CA LYS A 256 5.10 29.42 -9.79
C LYS A 256 6.49 28.77 -9.84
N GLN A 257 7.48 29.28 -9.12
CA GLN A 257 8.84 28.76 -9.10
C GLN A 257 9.37 28.68 -7.66
N ILE A 258 9.87 27.50 -7.27
CA ILE A 258 10.44 27.26 -5.95
C ILE A 258 11.82 26.63 -6.12
N ILE A 259 12.81 27.25 -5.49
CA ILE A 259 14.10 26.62 -5.19
C ILE A 259 13.93 25.93 -3.84
N LEU A 260 14.03 24.61 -3.80
CA LEU A 260 13.84 23.83 -2.59
C LEU A 260 15.19 23.27 -2.15
N VAL A 261 15.59 23.55 -0.91
CA VAL A 261 16.70 22.90 -0.23
C VAL A 261 16.14 21.95 0.82
N VAL A 262 16.42 20.66 0.64
CA VAL A 262 16.22 19.61 1.66
C VAL A 262 17.59 18.99 1.88
N ASP A 263 18.17 19.18 3.05
CA ASP A 263 19.50 18.68 3.45
C ASP A 263 20.50 18.42 2.31
N HIS A 264 21.32 19.44 2.00
CA HIS A 264 22.35 19.38 0.95
C HIS A 264 21.83 19.07 -0.47
N ASN A 265 20.53 18.89 -0.69
CA ASN A 265 19.94 18.81 -2.01
C ASN A 265 19.22 20.12 -2.35
N LEU A 266 19.72 20.84 -3.36
CA LEU A 266 19.00 21.95 -3.97
C LEU A 266 18.29 21.45 -5.22
N SER A 267 16.99 21.71 -5.30
CA SER A 267 16.15 21.39 -6.45
C SER A 267 15.36 22.59 -6.94
N PHE A 268 15.13 22.67 -8.24
CA PHE A 268 14.31 23.71 -8.85
C PHE A 268 12.98 23.12 -9.30
N TRP A 269 11.88 23.71 -8.84
CA TRP A 269 10.52 23.26 -9.13
C TRP A 269 9.74 24.37 -9.82
N GLU A 270 9.00 23.99 -10.87
CA GLU A 270 8.16 24.91 -11.62
C GLU A 270 6.74 24.36 -11.75
N LYS A 271 5.76 25.24 -11.53
CA LYS A 271 4.34 24.93 -11.65
C LYS A 271 3.96 24.86 -13.12
N THR A 272 3.48 23.69 -13.56
CA THR A 272 3.00 23.45 -14.92
C THR A 272 1.70 24.19 -15.21
N GLU A 273 1.32 24.28 -16.48
CA GLU A 273 0.03 24.84 -16.91
C GLU A 273 -1.18 24.12 -16.29
N ARG A 274 -1.02 22.83 -15.97
CA ARG A 274 -2.05 22.01 -15.29
C ARG A 274 -2.11 22.25 -13.78
N GLY A 275 -1.26 23.15 -13.26
CA GLY A 275 -1.23 23.51 -11.84
C GLY A 275 -0.42 22.58 -10.95
N THR A 276 0.25 21.56 -11.50
CA THR A 276 1.11 20.62 -10.75
C THR A 276 2.58 21.05 -10.73
N TRP A 277 3.37 20.63 -9.75
CA TRP A 277 4.79 20.94 -9.65
C TRP A 277 5.68 19.93 -10.38
N ALA A 278 6.65 20.42 -11.16
CA ALA A 278 7.62 19.59 -11.87
C ALA A 278 9.06 19.99 -11.49
N LYS A 279 9.87 19.00 -11.11
CA LYS A 279 11.31 19.18 -10.86
C LYS A 279 12.04 19.39 -12.18
N LYS A 280 12.85 20.44 -12.27
CA LYS A 280 13.64 20.80 -13.46
C LYS A 280 15.15 20.59 -13.25
N LEU A 281 15.59 20.62 -12.01
CA LEU A 281 16.99 20.48 -11.61
C LEU A 281 17.05 19.89 -10.21
N SER A 282 18.07 19.09 -9.93
CA SER A 282 18.47 18.66 -8.58
C SER A 282 19.98 18.51 -8.55
N VAL A 283 20.62 19.12 -7.56
CA VAL A 283 22.07 19.15 -7.38
C VAL A 283 22.41 19.09 -5.90
N TYR A 284 23.65 18.73 -5.60
CA TYR A 284 24.22 18.98 -4.28
C TYR A 284 24.41 20.48 -4.05
N CYS A 285 24.17 20.94 -2.82
CA CYS A 285 24.48 22.29 -2.37
C CYS A 285 25.17 22.28 -1.01
N GLY A 286 26.02 23.26 -0.76
CA GLY A 286 26.56 23.55 0.55
C GLY A 286 25.64 24.48 1.34
N TYR A 287 25.79 24.49 2.66
CA TYR A 287 25.13 25.41 3.57
C TYR A 287 26.06 25.76 4.75
N GLY A 288 25.55 26.49 5.75
CA GLY A 288 26.29 26.92 6.93
C GLY A 288 27.09 25.79 7.59
N GLN A 289 28.31 26.08 8.04
CA GLN A 289 29.19 25.10 8.69
C GLN A 289 28.52 24.33 9.84
N ASN A 290 27.61 24.98 10.57
CA ASN A 290 26.90 24.41 11.72
C ASN A 290 25.49 23.89 11.34
N GLY A 291 25.19 23.74 10.04
CA GLY A 291 23.94 23.18 9.55
C GLY A 291 22.82 24.20 9.37
N LEU A 292 21.58 23.71 9.43
CA LEU A 292 20.35 24.49 9.26
C LEU A 292 19.71 24.80 10.62
N ASN A 293 19.25 26.04 10.84
CA ASN A 293 18.61 26.48 12.08
C ASN A 293 17.50 27.51 11.80
N ASP A 294 16.35 27.36 12.45
CA ASP A 294 15.22 28.29 12.39
C ASP A 294 15.33 29.44 13.42
N ASP A 295 16.00 29.20 14.55
CA ASP A 295 16.31 30.20 15.58
C ASP A 295 17.79 30.65 15.51
N ARG A 296 18.20 31.04 14.30
CA ARG A 296 19.58 31.48 14.03
C ARG A 296 19.85 32.92 14.46
N HIS A 297 21.12 33.22 14.75
CA HIS A 297 21.62 34.59 14.94
C HIS A 297 22.89 34.85 14.13
N GLU A 298 23.33 36.10 14.09
CA GLU A 298 24.58 36.47 13.41
C GLU A 298 25.80 35.78 14.07
N GLY A 299 26.70 35.23 13.24
CA GLY A 299 27.92 34.54 13.69
C GLY A 299 27.77 33.08 14.08
N ASP A 300 26.55 32.53 14.14
CA ASP A 300 26.32 31.12 14.55
C ASP A 300 26.69 30.07 13.49
N LYS A 301 27.06 30.52 12.29
CA LYS A 301 27.42 29.70 11.12
C LYS A 301 26.35 28.74 10.64
N THR A 302 25.07 29.04 10.88
CA THR A 302 23.93 28.25 10.39
C THR A 302 23.20 28.93 9.24
N THR A 303 22.59 28.15 8.35
CA THR A 303 21.69 28.64 7.30
C THR A 303 20.24 28.66 7.80
N PRO A 304 19.45 29.72 7.50
CA PRO A 304 18.07 29.80 7.97
C PRO A 304 17.18 28.74 7.37
N ILE A 305 16.37 28.12 8.22
CA ILE A 305 15.22 27.32 7.81
C ILE A 305 14.03 28.27 7.59
N GLY A 306 13.29 28.07 6.50
CA GLY A 306 12.12 28.89 6.20
C GLY A 306 11.80 29.01 4.73
N SER A 307 10.81 29.86 4.42
CA SER A 307 10.42 30.23 3.07
C SER A 307 10.72 31.71 2.82
N PHE A 308 11.57 31.97 1.84
CA PHE A 308 12.13 33.29 1.56
C PHE A 308 11.92 33.65 0.11
N ARG A 309 11.46 34.87 -0.16
CA ARG A 309 11.45 35.41 -1.52
C ARG A 309 12.89 35.67 -1.96
N ILE A 310 13.25 35.29 -3.19
CA ILE A 310 14.50 35.78 -3.79
C ILE A 310 14.27 37.22 -4.27
N LEU A 311 15.12 38.13 -3.83
CA LEU A 311 14.95 39.56 -4.08
C LEU A 311 15.38 39.95 -5.50
N HIS A 312 16.57 39.51 -5.91
CA HIS A 312 17.17 39.72 -7.22
C HIS A 312 18.42 38.83 -7.37
N GLY A 313 18.86 38.62 -8.61
CA GLY A 313 20.19 38.13 -8.90
C GLY A 313 21.22 39.26 -8.81
N PHE A 314 22.47 38.92 -8.55
CA PHE A 314 23.57 39.88 -8.58
C PHE A 314 24.92 39.20 -8.85
N GLY A 315 25.94 39.99 -9.16
CA GLY A 315 27.30 39.49 -9.21
C GLY A 315 28.32 40.45 -9.81
N THR A 316 29.59 40.07 -9.75
CA THR A 316 30.69 40.81 -10.40
C THR A 316 30.68 40.62 -11.92
N ALA A 317 30.19 39.46 -12.39
CA ALA A 317 30.02 39.15 -13.81
C ALA A 317 28.71 39.73 -14.38
N GLU A 318 28.64 39.78 -15.71
CA GLU A 318 27.43 40.18 -16.45
C GLU A 318 26.27 39.22 -16.24
N ASN A 319 25.05 39.70 -16.47
CA ASN A 319 23.85 38.87 -16.36
C ASN A 319 23.97 37.64 -17.30
N PRO A 320 23.90 36.39 -16.79
CA PRO A 320 24.11 35.19 -17.60
C PRO A 320 22.91 34.82 -18.50
N GLY A 321 22.01 35.76 -18.79
CA GLY A 321 20.75 35.53 -19.53
C GLY A 321 19.53 35.32 -18.64
N SER A 322 19.58 35.78 -17.39
CA SER A 322 18.44 35.78 -16.46
C SER A 322 17.39 36.81 -16.85
N THR A 323 16.12 36.44 -16.70
CA THR A 323 14.96 37.35 -16.79
C THR A 323 14.59 37.99 -15.46
N MET A 324 15.17 37.51 -14.35
CA MET A 324 15.06 38.15 -13.04
C MET A 324 15.87 39.45 -13.03
N GLN A 325 15.48 40.40 -12.17
CA GLN A 325 16.29 41.59 -11.92
C GLN A 325 17.71 41.16 -11.53
N TYR A 326 18.71 41.77 -12.18
CA TYR A 326 20.13 41.45 -11.96
C TYR A 326 20.93 42.72 -11.68
N ARG A 327 21.60 42.78 -10.53
CA ARG A 327 22.42 43.93 -10.12
C ARG A 327 23.92 43.62 -10.25
N ARG A 328 24.67 44.46 -10.96
CA ARG A 328 26.14 44.34 -10.99
C ARG A 328 26.76 44.87 -9.70
N ILE A 329 27.70 44.11 -9.14
CA ILE A 329 28.58 44.55 -8.06
C ILE A 329 29.57 45.57 -8.62
N THR A 330 29.77 46.67 -7.90
CA THR A 330 30.81 47.67 -8.16
C THR A 330 31.80 47.75 -7.00
N ARG A 331 32.89 48.49 -7.17
CA ARG A 331 33.84 48.81 -6.08
C ARG A 331 33.22 49.53 -4.88
N ASN A 332 32.01 50.08 -5.04
CA ASN A 332 31.31 50.81 -3.98
C ASN A 332 30.17 49.99 -3.36
N SER A 333 29.97 48.73 -3.76
CA SER A 333 28.80 47.95 -3.36
C SER A 333 29.04 47.21 -2.05
N TYR A 334 28.20 47.48 -1.04
CA TYR A 334 28.25 46.84 0.27
C TYR A 334 26.90 46.22 0.63
N TRP A 335 26.93 45.11 1.35
CA TRP A 335 25.80 44.64 2.14
C TRP A 335 25.99 45.06 3.59
N SER A 336 25.25 46.08 4.01
CA SER A 336 25.50 46.76 5.27
C SER A 336 25.11 45.92 6.49
N GLY A 337 26.02 45.89 7.46
CA GLY A 337 25.85 45.44 8.83
C GLY A 337 25.70 46.60 9.83
N GLU A 338 25.64 47.85 9.38
CA GLU A 338 25.39 49.01 10.25
C GLU A 338 23.95 49.01 10.77
N TYR A 339 23.71 49.56 11.96
CA TYR A 339 22.38 49.53 12.58
C TYR A 339 21.29 50.19 11.72
N SER A 340 21.57 51.35 11.12
CA SER A 340 20.59 52.14 10.34
C SER A 340 20.24 51.54 8.98
N THR A 341 21.17 50.79 8.38
CA THR A 341 21.04 50.19 7.04
C THR A 341 21.18 48.68 7.07
N TYR A 342 20.95 48.05 8.23
CA TYR A 342 21.24 46.64 8.47
C TYR A 342 20.54 45.74 7.44
N ASN A 343 21.29 44.77 6.92
CA ASN A 343 20.84 43.81 5.93
C ASN A 343 20.32 44.44 4.63
N GLN A 344 20.89 45.58 4.21
CA GLN A 344 20.57 46.28 2.97
C GLN A 344 21.78 46.43 2.07
N TRP A 345 21.55 46.42 0.75
CA TRP A 345 22.56 46.81 -0.21
C TRP A 345 22.69 48.33 -0.26
N VAL A 346 23.89 48.85 -0.02
CA VAL A 346 24.22 50.28 -0.13
C VAL A 346 25.39 50.49 -1.10
N GLU A 347 25.47 51.69 -1.69
CA GLU A 347 26.64 52.11 -2.46
C GLU A 347 27.38 53.19 -1.68
N SER A 348 28.68 53.01 -1.44
CA SER A 348 29.51 53.96 -0.70
C SER A 348 30.94 53.96 -1.21
N VAL A 349 31.53 55.15 -1.31
CA VAL A 349 32.97 55.32 -1.58
C VAL A 349 33.82 55.20 -0.31
N ARG A 350 33.18 55.23 0.86
CA ARG A 350 33.80 55.01 2.17
C ARG A 350 33.46 53.60 2.67
N PRO A 351 34.33 52.95 3.44
CA PRO A 351 34.03 51.66 4.05
C PRO A 351 32.73 51.70 4.85
N VAL A 352 31.88 50.68 4.67
CA VAL A 352 30.64 50.45 5.42
C VAL A 352 30.83 49.15 6.19
N ALA A 353 30.41 49.11 7.47
CA ALA A 353 30.46 47.86 8.23
C ALA A 353 29.56 46.81 7.55
N GLY A 354 30.02 45.57 7.40
CA GLY A 354 29.33 44.51 6.68
C GLY A 354 30.19 43.90 5.57
N GLU A 355 29.56 43.35 4.53
CA GLU A 355 30.26 42.71 3.42
C GLU A 355 30.54 43.71 2.29
N HIS A 356 31.82 43.96 1.99
CA HIS A 356 32.21 44.63 0.75
C HIS A 356 32.12 43.63 -0.40
N LEU A 357 31.05 43.69 -1.19
CA LEU A 357 30.63 42.58 -2.03
C LEU A 357 31.65 42.20 -3.12
N ILE A 358 32.50 43.15 -3.54
CA ILE A 358 33.51 42.91 -4.57
C ILE A 358 34.68 42.05 -4.09
N ASP A 359 34.90 41.95 -2.77
CA ASP A 359 36.01 41.19 -2.18
C ASP A 359 35.75 39.68 -2.18
N TYR A 360 34.53 39.25 -2.53
CA TYR A 360 34.12 37.85 -2.51
C TYR A 360 34.00 37.31 -3.93
N TYR A 361 34.97 36.49 -4.36
CA TYR A 361 34.93 35.83 -5.66
C TYR A 361 33.72 34.89 -5.82
N GLN A 362 33.18 34.38 -4.69
CA GLN A 362 31.96 33.58 -4.64
C GLN A 362 30.74 34.33 -5.20
N TYR A 363 30.76 35.67 -5.19
CA TYR A 363 29.71 36.52 -5.72
C TYR A 363 29.93 36.86 -7.20
N LYS A 364 30.66 36.02 -7.94
CA LYS A 364 30.68 36.07 -9.40
C LYS A 364 29.26 35.98 -9.98
N TYR A 365 28.46 35.06 -9.45
CA TYR A 365 27.01 34.98 -9.63
C TYR A 365 26.36 34.61 -8.30
N ALA A 366 25.28 35.31 -7.95
CA ALA A 366 24.55 35.08 -6.70
C ALA A 366 23.07 35.51 -6.81
N MET A 367 22.28 35.10 -5.81
CA MET A 367 20.90 35.53 -5.59
C MET A 367 20.73 35.98 -4.13
N ALA A 368 20.10 37.13 -3.94
CA ALA A 368 19.81 37.66 -2.62
C ALA A 368 18.59 36.96 -2.00
N ILE A 369 18.79 36.21 -0.91
CA ILE A 369 17.70 35.55 -0.19
C ILE A 369 17.06 36.58 0.74
N GLY A 370 15.73 36.71 0.67
CA GLY A 370 14.95 37.68 1.45
C GLY A 370 14.82 37.37 2.95
N PHE A 371 15.85 36.78 3.56
CA PHE A 371 15.92 36.51 5.00
C PHE A 371 16.07 37.82 5.78
N ASN A 372 15.34 37.95 6.89
CA ASN A 372 15.44 39.08 7.84
C ASN A 372 15.24 40.46 7.20
N ARG A 373 14.19 40.61 6.38
CA ARG A 373 13.90 41.83 5.60
C ARG A 373 12.62 42.58 5.99
N ASN A 374 11.67 41.94 6.65
CA ASN A 374 10.40 42.57 7.01
C ASN A 374 9.73 41.90 8.25
N PRO A 375 9.87 42.48 9.46
CA PRO A 375 10.80 43.55 9.79
C PRO A 375 12.26 43.07 9.75
N THR A 376 13.18 44.00 9.56
CA THR A 376 14.61 43.73 9.74
C THR A 376 14.94 43.78 11.24
N VAL A 377 15.51 42.69 11.78
CA VAL A 377 15.95 42.61 13.18
C VAL A 377 17.47 42.63 13.22
N TYR A 378 18.03 43.61 13.92
CA TYR A 378 19.48 43.77 14.08
C TYR A 378 20.10 42.53 14.75
N LYS A 379 21.26 42.08 14.26
CA LYS A 379 21.98 40.87 14.70
C LYS A 379 21.26 39.51 14.56
N LYS A 380 20.09 39.47 13.92
CA LYS A 380 19.46 38.19 13.54
C LYS A 380 20.16 37.49 12.36
N GLY A 381 21.08 38.19 11.70
CA GLY A 381 21.83 37.75 10.54
C GLY A 381 21.50 38.61 9.32
N SER A 382 22.51 38.82 8.48
CA SER A 382 22.44 39.57 7.24
C SER A 382 23.19 38.81 6.13
N ALA A 383 23.16 39.33 4.90
CA ALA A 383 23.93 38.82 3.77
C ALA A 383 23.75 37.31 3.49
N ILE A 384 22.56 36.77 3.71
CA ILE A 384 22.25 35.38 3.38
C ILE A 384 21.93 35.28 1.88
N PHE A 385 22.79 34.58 1.14
CA PHE A 385 22.70 34.47 -0.31
C PHE A 385 22.72 33.02 -0.79
N LEU A 386 22.31 32.83 -2.04
CA LEU A 386 22.64 31.64 -2.82
C LEU A 386 23.74 32.03 -3.81
N HIS A 387 24.94 31.44 -3.71
CA HIS A 387 26.11 31.90 -4.47
C HIS A 387 27.00 30.75 -4.98
N CYS A 388 28.03 31.09 -5.77
CA CYS A 388 29.01 30.13 -6.26
C CYS A 388 29.82 29.56 -5.09
N LYS A 389 30.04 28.24 -5.03
CA LYS A 389 30.80 27.59 -3.96
C LYS A 389 32.25 28.08 -3.91
N SER A 390 32.86 27.95 -2.73
CA SER A 390 34.31 28.07 -2.59
C SER A 390 35.03 26.98 -3.38
N TYR A 391 36.27 27.22 -3.76
CA TYR A 391 37.03 26.28 -4.57
C TYR A 391 37.25 24.92 -3.89
N ASP A 392 37.47 24.92 -2.59
CA ASP A 392 37.97 23.80 -1.78
C ASP A 392 36.98 23.26 -0.74
N HIS A 393 35.89 23.97 -0.44
CA HIS A 393 34.89 23.52 0.52
C HIS A 393 33.45 23.93 0.16
N TRP A 394 32.48 23.25 0.76
CA TRP A 394 31.04 23.52 0.59
C TRP A 394 30.45 24.40 1.69
N HIS A 395 31.11 24.46 2.86
CA HIS A 395 30.61 25.20 4.01
C HIS A 395 30.58 26.71 3.77
N THR A 396 29.60 27.37 4.36
CA THR A 396 29.46 28.84 4.37
C THR A 396 29.31 29.34 5.81
N ALA A 397 29.24 30.66 5.99
CA ALA A 397 28.83 31.27 7.26
C ALA A 397 27.29 31.28 7.48
N GLY A 398 26.50 30.91 6.47
CA GLY A 398 25.03 30.93 6.55
C GLY A 398 24.33 30.94 5.18
N CYS A 399 25.06 31.23 4.10
CA CYS A 399 24.58 31.14 2.72
C CYS A 399 24.35 29.70 2.24
N VAL A 400 23.67 29.56 1.10
CA VAL A 400 23.63 28.31 0.34
C VAL A 400 24.60 28.43 -0.84
N SER A 401 25.36 27.37 -1.12
CA SER A 401 26.38 27.39 -2.17
C SER A 401 26.18 26.28 -3.21
N VAL A 402 26.45 26.59 -4.48
CA VAL A 402 26.37 25.64 -5.60
C VAL A 402 27.53 25.88 -6.57
N GLU A 403 27.79 24.92 -7.47
CA GLU A 403 28.75 25.12 -8.55
C GLU A 403 28.41 26.35 -9.42
N GLU A 404 29.43 27.06 -9.95
CA GLU A 404 29.22 28.25 -10.79
C GLU A 404 28.29 27.95 -11.98
N SER A 405 28.50 26.80 -12.64
CA SER A 405 27.67 26.37 -13.78
C SER A 405 26.21 26.15 -13.39
N VAL A 406 25.96 25.71 -12.16
CA VAL A 406 24.61 25.54 -11.61
C VAL A 406 24.01 26.90 -11.25
N MET A 407 24.80 27.80 -10.65
CA MET A 407 24.35 29.15 -10.33
C MET A 407 23.87 29.92 -11.57
N LYS A 408 24.62 29.82 -12.69
CA LYS A 408 24.21 30.39 -13.98
C LYS A 408 22.88 29.80 -14.47
N LYS A 409 22.71 28.47 -14.40
CA LYS A 409 21.45 27.81 -14.77
C LYS A 409 20.29 28.28 -13.89
N LEU A 410 20.48 28.35 -12.57
CA LEU A 410 19.46 28.84 -11.65
C LEU A 410 19.06 30.28 -11.99
N LEU A 411 20.02 31.17 -12.28
CA LEU A 411 19.73 32.53 -12.72
C LEU A 411 18.93 32.55 -14.03
N GLN A 412 19.29 31.73 -15.02
CA GLN A 412 18.57 31.63 -16.30
C GLN A 412 17.14 31.09 -16.14
N MET A 413 16.92 30.15 -15.23
CA MET A 413 15.61 29.52 -14.99
C MET A 413 14.69 30.36 -14.11
N SER A 414 15.25 31.08 -13.14
CA SER A 414 14.51 31.90 -12.19
C SER A 414 13.95 33.17 -12.82
N ARG A 415 12.70 33.48 -12.46
CA ARG A 415 12.01 34.74 -12.76
C ARG A 415 11.82 35.55 -11.48
N ASN A 416 11.48 36.83 -11.63
CA ASN A 416 11.08 37.66 -10.49
C ASN A 416 9.92 37.00 -9.73
N GLY A 417 10.05 36.89 -8.40
CA GLY A 417 9.04 36.25 -7.55
C GLY A 417 9.25 34.76 -7.28
N VAL A 418 10.37 34.16 -7.70
CA VAL A 418 10.80 32.84 -7.22
C VAL A 418 11.00 32.86 -5.69
N TYR A 419 10.58 31.78 -5.02
CA TYR A 419 10.83 31.58 -3.60
C TYR A 419 11.88 30.50 -3.38
N MET A 420 12.52 30.54 -2.22
CA MET A 420 13.40 29.52 -1.73
C MET A 420 12.85 28.94 -0.43
N ILE A 421 12.58 27.65 -0.39
CA ILE A 421 12.23 26.90 0.82
C ILE A 421 13.48 26.14 1.27
N ILE A 422 13.85 26.28 2.53
CA ILE A 422 15.00 25.60 3.14
C ILE A 422 14.50 24.82 4.35
N VAL A 423 14.67 23.50 4.33
CA VAL A 423 14.22 22.59 5.39
C VAL A 423 15.23 21.47 5.65
N LYS A 424 15.15 20.84 6.82
CA LYS A 424 15.98 19.68 7.18
C LYS A 424 15.43 18.41 6.53
N GLU A 425 14.16 18.13 6.74
CA GLU A 425 13.52 16.92 6.24
C GLU A 425 12.47 17.23 5.17
N GLN A 426 12.25 16.28 4.27
CA GLN A 426 11.26 16.45 3.20
C GLN A 426 9.85 16.72 3.77
N ASN A 427 9.47 16.10 4.89
CA ASN A 427 8.14 16.28 5.48
C ASN A 427 7.90 17.71 6.01
N ASP A 428 8.97 18.45 6.34
CA ASP A 428 8.89 19.82 6.86
C ASP A 428 8.41 20.81 5.80
N ILE A 429 8.49 20.45 4.51
CA ILE A 429 8.02 21.28 3.38
C ILE A 429 6.58 21.73 3.61
N ALA A 430 5.71 20.85 4.13
CA ALA A 430 4.29 21.12 4.32
C ALA A 430 3.99 22.28 5.30
N SER A 431 4.98 22.73 6.08
CA SER A 431 4.82 23.80 7.07
C SER A 431 4.93 25.22 6.48
N TYR A 432 5.31 25.36 5.22
CA TYR A 432 5.56 26.65 4.54
C TYR A 432 4.54 26.91 3.45
#